data_AF-N6VBU0-F1
#
_entry.id   AF-N6VBU0-F1
#
_cell.length_a   1.000
_cell.length_b   1.000
_cell.length_c   1.000
_cell.angle_alpha   90.00
_cell.angle_beta   90.00
_cell.angle_gamma   90.00
#
_symmetry.space_group_name_H-M   'P 1'
#
loop_
_entity.id
_entity.type
_entity.pdbx_description
1 polymer ?
#
loop_
_entity_poly.entity_id
_entity_poly.type
_entity_poly.pdbx_seq_one_letter_code
_entity_poly.pdbx_strand_id
1 'polypeptide(L)'
;MKNKKNTHNSCHSFLGDTPGRVTIKLLTLSFFTGIAINILGWTPIDLIWEIIDFLQSLWETGFMTFVNLFHVTFAGALIVMPVFLFLRIFRRK
;
A
#
# COMPACT_ATOMS: atom_id res chain seq x y z
N MET A 1 28.00 -43.10 -5.50
CA MET A 1 26.67 -42.77 -4.96
C MET A 1 26.79 -42.42 -3.48
N LYS A 2 26.88 -41.13 -3.11
CA LYS A 2 26.87 -40.68 -1.70
C LYS A 2 25.95 -39.46 -1.57
N ASN A 3 24.74 -39.75 -1.11
CA ASN A 3 23.62 -38.83 -0.99
C ASN A 3 23.85 -37.89 0.21
N LYS A 4 24.04 -36.60 -0.09
CA LYS A 4 24.18 -35.50 0.86
C LYS A 4 22.79 -35.24 1.45
N LYS A 5 22.53 -35.85 2.61
CA LYS A 5 21.26 -35.72 3.34
C LYS A 5 21.05 -34.25 3.72
N ASN A 6 20.11 -33.62 3.04
CA ASN A 6 19.51 -32.35 3.43
C ASN A 6 18.70 -32.61 4.71
N THR A 7 19.18 -32.12 5.85
CA THR A 7 18.44 -32.16 7.11
C THR A 7 18.06 -30.75 7.52
N HIS A 8 16.77 -30.59 7.83
CA HIS A 8 16.05 -29.37 8.20
C HIS A 8 16.64 -28.70 9.44
N ASN A 9 17.48 -27.68 9.25
CA ASN A 9 18.05 -26.90 10.34
C ASN A 9 17.65 -25.41 10.25
N SER A 10 16.46 -25.12 9.74
CA SER A 10 16.03 -23.73 9.51
C SER A 10 15.64 -22.98 10.80
N CYS A 11 15.44 -23.68 11.92
CA CYS A 11 15.00 -23.06 13.17
C CYS A 11 16.16 -22.55 14.07
N HIS A 12 17.37 -23.10 13.92
CA HIS A 12 18.50 -22.74 14.79
C HIS A 12 19.32 -21.53 14.29
N SER A 13 19.13 -21.12 13.02
CA SER A 13 19.75 -19.89 12.49
C SER A 13 18.96 -18.62 12.83
N PHE A 14 17.66 -18.74 13.17
CA PHE A 14 16.85 -17.60 13.62
C PHE A 14 17.13 -17.17 15.07
N LEU A 15 17.73 -18.04 15.89
CA LEU A 15 18.25 -17.70 17.23
C LEU A 15 19.77 -17.43 17.23
N GLY A 16 20.43 -17.59 16.06
CA GLY A 16 21.88 -17.65 15.93
C GLY A 16 22.55 -16.35 15.46
N ASP A 17 21.80 -15.40 14.89
CA ASP A 17 22.28 -14.01 14.83
C ASP A 17 21.92 -13.36 16.16
N THR A 18 22.93 -12.90 16.90
CA THR A 18 22.80 -12.47 18.30
C THR A 18 21.56 -11.59 18.47
N PRO A 19 20.48 -12.03 19.15
CA PRO A 19 19.28 -11.21 19.34
C PRO A 19 19.63 -9.85 19.96
N GLY A 20 20.71 -9.78 20.76
CA GLY A 20 21.29 -8.53 21.24
C GLY A 20 21.75 -7.56 20.16
N ARG A 21 22.33 -8.03 19.04
CA ARG A 21 22.72 -7.17 17.90
C ARG A 21 21.49 -6.55 17.23
N VAL A 22 20.43 -7.33 17.08
CA VAL A 22 19.15 -6.86 16.54
C VAL A 22 18.48 -5.87 17.49
N THR A 23 18.49 -6.14 18.80
CA THR A 23 17.98 -5.21 19.83
C THR A 23 18.73 -3.88 19.81
N ILE A 24 20.06 -3.88 19.74
CA ILE A 24 20.86 -2.65 19.66
C ILE A 24 20.53 -1.88 18.37
N LYS A 25 20.44 -2.58 17.24
CA LYS A 25 20.13 -1.96 15.95
C LYS A 25 18.72 -1.36 15.93
N LEU A 26 17.73 -2.04 16.50
CA LEU A 26 16.36 -1.55 16.68
C LEU A 26 16.30 -0.37 17.64
N LEU A 27 17.02 -0.44 18.76
CA LEU A 27 17.05 0.63 19.76
C LEU A 27 17.64 1.91 19.17
N THR A 28 18.77 1.80 18.47
CA THR A 28 19.40 2.94 17.77
C THR A 28 18.46 3.51 16.72
N LEU A 29 17.81 2.67 15.91
CA LEU A 29 16.88 3.14 14.88
C LEU A 29 15.64 3.81 15.48
N SER A 30 15.06 3.25 16.53
CA SER A 30 13.90 3.81 17.25
C SER A 30 14.26 5.16 17.90
N PHE A 31 15.43 5.23 18.55
CA PHE A 31 15.93 6.45 19.16
C PHE A 31 16.18 7.55 18.12
N PHE A 32 16.83 7.20 17.01
CA PHE A 32 17.09 8.13 15.92
C PHE A 32 15.80 8.65 15.28
N THR A 33 14.83 7.77 15.03
CA THR A 33 13.51 8.14 14.50
C THR A 33 12.74 9.04 15.47
N GLY A 34 12.74 8.74 16.76
CA GLY A 34 12.10 9.58 17.78
C GLY A 34 12.68 11.00 17.83
N ILE A 35 14.00 11.13 17.71
CA ILE A 35 14.68 12.42 17.62
C ILE A 35 14.36 13.12 16.28
N ALA A 36 14.38 12.39 15.16
CA ALA A 36 14.11 12.95 13.84
C ALA A 36 12.72 13.58 13.75
N ILE A 37 11.69 12.91 14.31
CA ILE A 37 10.32 13.42 14.33
C ILE A 37 10.21 14.68 15.20
N ASN A 38 10.92 14.72 16.33
CA ASN A 38 10.96 15.89 17.21
C ASN A 38 11.69 17.09 16.57
N ILE A 39 12.76 16.85 15.81
CA ILE A 39 13.44 17.90 15.03
C ILE A 39 12.51 18.51 13.98
N LEU A 40 11.63 17.70 13.38
CA LEU A 40 10.60 18.16 12.43
C LEU A 40 9.45 18.91 13.13
N GLY A 41 9.44 18.97 14.47
CA GLY A 41 8.42 19.64 15.27
C GLY A 41 7.11 18.86 15.39
N TRP A 42 7.11 17.59 14.98
CA TRP A 42 5.92 16.73 15.01
C TRP A 42 6.04 15.72 16.15
N THR A 43 4.91 15.25 16.69
CA THR A 43 4.92 14.12 17.61
C THR A 43 4.62 12.82 16.86
N PRO A 44 5.11 11.65 17.33
CA PRO A 44 4.85 10.38 16.67
C PRO A 44 3.35 10.08 16.54
N ILE A 45 2.56 10.50 17.53
CA ILE A 45 1.11 10.25 17.53
C ILE A 45 0.41 11.15 16.51
N ASP A 46 0.83 12.40 16.36
CA ASP A 46 0.26 13.33 15.37
C ASP A 46 0.45 12.80 13.95
N LEU A 47 1.59 12.19 13.62
CA LEU A 47 1.83 11.60 12.31
C LEU A 47 0.78 10.51 11.96
N ILE A 48 0.36 9.71 12.94
CA ILE A 48 -0.68 8.70 12.74
C ILE A 48 -2.02 9.39 12.51
N TRP A 49 -2.39 10.36 13.35
CA TRP A 49 -3.66 11.08 13.22
C TRP A 49 -3.76 11.79 11.88
N GLU A 50 -2.68 12.44 11.45
CA GLU A 50 -2.64 13.17 10.19
C GLU A 50 -2.73 12.23 8.97
N ILE A 51 -2.18 11.00 9.07
CA ILE A 51 -2.41 9.97 8.04
C ILE A 51 -3.89 9.54 7.99
N ILE A 52 -4.52 9.36 9.15
CA ILE A 52 -5.92 8.94 9.24
C ILE A 52 -6.83 10.05 8.69
N ASP A 53 -6.59 11.28 9.10
CA ASP A 53 -7.32 12.47 8.65
C ASP A 53 -7.11 12.71 7.15
N PHE A 54 -5.89 12.50 6.65
CA PHE A 54 -5.61 12.54 5.22
C PHE A 54 -6.39 11.46 4.46
N LEU A 55 -6.40 10.22 4.94
CA LEU A 55 -7.20 9.15 4.35
C LEU A 55 -8.70 9.45 4.39
N GLN A 56 -9.21 9.99 5.50
CA GLN A 56 -10.62 10.36 5.65
C GLN A 56 -10.99 11.52 4.71
N SER A 57 -10.16 12.54 4.64
CA SER A 57 -10.33 13.67 3.71
C SER A 57 -10.27 13.22 2.25
N LEU A 58 -9.34 12.31 1.92
CA LEU A 58 -9.27 11.69 0.60
C LEU A 58 -10.48 10.82 0.30
N TRP A 59 -11.05 10.15 1.31
CA TRP A 59 -12.25 9.34 1.13
C TRP A 59 -13.45 10.25 0.84
N GLU A 60 -13.72 11.25 1.67
CA GLU A 60 -14.83 12.18 1.48
C GLU A 60 -14.72 12.94 0.15
N THR A 61 -13.57 13.56 -0.10
CA THR A 61 -13.34 14.39 -1.28
C THR A 61 -13.16 13.54 -2.56
N GLY A 62 -12.44 12.43 -2.42
CA GLY A 62 -12.16 11.50 -3.51
C GLY A 62 -13.40 10.77 -3.96
N PHE A 63 -14.26 10.28 -3.07
CA PHE A 63 -15.53 9.65 -3.49
C PHE A 63 -16.45 10.63 -4.19
N MET A 64 -16.61 11.85 -3.68
CA MET A 64 -17.42 12.87 -4.36
C MET A 64 -16.90 13.17 -5.77
N THR A 65 -15.59 13.33 -5.92
CA THR A 65 -14.97 13.60 -7.22
C THR A 65 -15.05 12.38 -8.14
N PHE A 66 -14.78 11.18 -7.62
CA PHE A 66 -14.81 9.93 -8.36
C PHE A 66 -16.22 9.61 -8.88
N VAL A 67 -17.27 9.86 -8.08
CA VAL A 67 -18.66 9.73 -8.53
C VAL A 67 -18.96 10.69 -9.69
N ASN A 68 -18.49 11.93 -9.63
CA ASN A 68 -18.68 12.89 -10.72
C ASN A 68 -17.91 12.47 -11.99
N LEU A 69 -16.67 11.97 -11.85
CA LEU A 69 -15.90 11.40 -12.95
C LEU A 69 -16.59 10.18 -13.56
N PHE A 70 -17.16 9.31 -12.72
CA PHE A 70 -17.99 8.20 -13.15
C PHE A 70 -19.22 8.69 -13.87
N HIS A 71 -19.87 9.77 -13.44
CA HIS A 71 -21.04 10.32 -14.11
C HIS A 71 -20.69 10.85 -15.51
N VAL A 72 -19.58 11.59 -15.66
CA VAL A 72 -19.09 12.06 -16.98
C VAL A 72 -18.67 10.88 -17.87
N THR A 73 -17.97 9.89 -17.29
CA THR A 73 -17.53 8.69 -18.00
C THR A 73 -18.70 7.83 -18.43
N PHE A 74 -19.68 7.60 -17.55
CA PHE A 74 -20.89 6.84 -17.85
C PHE A 74 -21.79 7.59 -18.80
N ALA A 75 -21.92 8.92 -18.72
CA ALA A 75 -22.70 9.69 -19.69
C ALA A 75 -22.14 9.53 -21.12
N GLY A 76 -20.82 9.60 -21.28
CA GLY A 76 -20.16 9.29 -22.56
C GLY A 76 -20.28 7.82 -22.93
N ALA A 77 -20.02 6.91 -21.99
CA ALA A 77 -20.09 5.47 -22.20
C ALA A 77 -21.49 5.04 -22.61
N LEU A 78 -22.55 5.59 -22.02
CA LEU A 78 -23.95 5.29 -22.33
C LEU A 78 -24.26 5.54 -23.82
N ILE A 79 -23.58 6.51 -24.44
CA ILE A 79 -23.74 6.82 -25.87
C ILE A 79 -22.84 5.89 -26.71
N VAL A 80 -21.59 5.68 -26.30
CA VAL A 80 -20.63 4.88 -27.07
C VAL A 80 -20.97 3.38 -27.04
N MET A 81 -21.50 2.86 -25.92
CA MET A 81 -21.88 1.45 -25.76
C MET A 81 -22.87 0.98 -26.84
N PRO A 82 -24.03 1.64 -27.06
CA PRO A 82 -24.96 1.24 -28.11
C PRO A 82 -24.39 1.48 -29.51
N VAL A 83 -23.70 2.60 -29.76
CA VAL A 83 -23.07 2.87 -31.06
C VAL A 83 -22.09 1.78 -31.43
N PHE A 84 -21.25 1.35 -30.48
CA PHE A 84 -20.32 0.25 -30.67
C PHE A 84 -21.05 -1.07 -30.94
N LEU A 85 -22.15 -1.36 -30.22
CA LEU A 85 -22.96 -2.57 -30.41
C LEU A 85 -23.55 -2.63 -31.83
N PHE A 86 -24.13 -1.53 -32.32
CA PHE A 86 -24.70 -1.45 -33.66
C PHE A 86 -23.63 -1.62 -34.74
N LEU A 87 -22.51 -0.91 -34.63
CA LEU A 87 -21.37 -1.04 -35.55
C LEU A 87 -20.80 -2.46 -35.56
N ARG A 88 -20.72 -3.11 -34.38
CA ARG A 88 -20.25 -4.49 -34.22
C ARG A 88 -21.16 -5.48 -34.93
N ILE A 89 -22.48 -5.29 -34.83
CA ILE A 89 -23.49 -6.17 -35.45
C ILE A 89 -23.52 -5.98 -36.97
N PHE A 90 -23.53 -4.73 -37.46
CA PHE A 90 -23.53 -4.45 -38.89
C PHE A 90 -22.25 -4.92 -39.59
N ARG A 91 -21.09 -4.78 -38.94
CA ARG A 91 -19.81 -5.23 -39.51
C ARG A 91 -19.62 -6.76 -39.53
N ARG A 92 -20.42 -7.51 -38.76
CA ARG A 92 -20.32 -8.98 -38.68
C ARG A 92 -21.13 -9.71 -39.76
N LYS A 93 -21.74 -9.00 -40.70
CA LYS A 93 -22.39 -9.55 -41.89
C LYS A 93 -21.61 -9.12 -43.13
#